data_AF-A0A5N7XGY1-F1
#
_entry.id   AF-A0A5N7XGY1-F1
#
_cell.length_a   1.000
_cell.length_b   1.000
_cell.length_c   1.000
_cell.angle_alpha   90.00
_cell.angle_beta   90.00
_cell.angle_gamma   90.00
#
_symmetry.space_group_name_H-M   'P 1'
#
loop_
_entity.id
_entity.type
_entity.pdbx_description
1 polymer ?
#
loop_
_entity_poly.entity_id
_entity_poly.type
_entity_poly.pdbx_seq_one_letter_code
_entity_poly.pdbx_strand_id
1 'polypeptide(L)'
;MSGESASRVTKHVIAMDEVLTRTALSKSMLYKLMRQDRFPHPTPMSNRSIGWFEADIENWLQARKAVHQVNLALPLVYMAGRMGGPADHKKPGGDFSCWRIFDVSKSNALGDLETESSEADVLIAPPQEMVFHGTRTRFMYSGPWKARGSDHGYMHGVTSCSPDRAQNAAYRGALQGISRADVVVAYLEDLEAYGTLVEVGYARAAGKKVIVITSPALHKPPLNNGWSSELWFAIRAADRHIELPDHPGSTSKEHWQLAHAQAAVTIVEWYPNTMVYTT
;
A
#
# COMPACT_ATOMS: atom_id res chain seq x y z
N MET A 1 41.64 8.41 -33.15
CA MET A 1 41.41 8.64 -31.71
C MET A 1 40.51 9.85 -31.60
N SER A 2 39.20 9.62 -31.57
CA SER A 2 38.18 10.67 -31.59
C SER A 2 37.93 11.11 -30.15
N GLY A 3 38.20 12.38 -29.87
CA GLY A 3 38.09 12.98 -28.55
C GLY A 3 36.64 13.04 -28.07
N GLU A 4 36.45 12.55 -26.84
CA GLU A 4 35.23 12.64 -26.06
C GLU A 4 35.00 14.12 -25.68
N SER A 5 34.01 14.74 -26.31
CA SER A 5 33.64 16.12 -26.02
C SER A 5 32.81 16.16 -24.74
N ALA A 6 33.49 16.34 -23.60
CA ALA A 6 32.85 16.59 -22.32
C ALA A 6 32.05 17.90 -22.41
N SER A 7 30.72 17.79 -22.41
CA SER A 7 29.77 18.88 -22.25
C SER A 7 30.16 19.75 -21.04
N ARG A 8 30.61 20.99 -21.29
CA ARG A 8 30.72 22.00 -20.24
C ARG A 8 29.30 22.38 -19.83
N VAL A 9 28.84 21.87 -18.69
CA VAL A 9 27.61 22.35 -18.04
C VAL A 9 27.82 23.84 -17.69
N THR A 10 27.28 24.73 -18.51
CA THR A 10 27.26 26.16 -18.23
C THR A 10 26.31 26.38 -17.05
N LYS A 11 26.85 26.84 -15.92
CA LYS A 11 26.06 27.21 -14.75
C LYS A 11 25.32 28.52 -15.02
N HIS A 12 24.15 28.43 -15.64
CA HIS A 12 23.28 29.58 -15.90
C HIS A 12 22.66 30.10 -14.59
N VAL A 13 22.70 31.42 -14.40
CA VAL A 13 22.09 32.11 -13.26
C VAL A 13 20.90 32.91 -13.78
N ILE A 14 19.73 32.71 -13.18
CA ILE A 14 18.47 33.35 -13.55
C ILE A 14 18.06 34.40 -12.52
N ALA A 15 17.45 35.49 -13.00
CA ALA A 15 17.02 36.60 -12.16
C ALA A 15 15.72 36.29 -11.40
N MET A 16 15.44 37.06 -10.35
CA MET A 16 14.22 36.93 -9.52
C MET A 16 12.92 36.82 -10.35
N ASP A 17 12.75 37.69 -11.34
CA ASP A 17 11.51 37.75 -12.12
C ASP A 17 11.27 36.46 -12.91
N GLU A 18 12.35 35.84 -13.40
CA GLU A 18 12.30 34.54 -14.05
C GLU A 18 12.02 33.42 -13.04
N VAL A 19 12.63 33.45 -11.85
CA VAL A 19 12.35 32.51 -10.77
C VAL A 19 10.88 32.54 -10.36
N LEU A 20 10.29 33.73 -10.19
CA LEU A 20 8.87 33.89 -9.86
C LEU A 20 7.99 33.33 -10.99
N THR A 21 8.36 33.57 -12.24
CA THR A 21 7.66 33.05 -13.42
C THR A 21 7.69 31.52 -13.47
N ARG A 22 8.88 30.91 -13.33
CA ARG A 22 9.05 29.45 -13.39
C ARG A 22 8.42 28.70 -12.21
N THR A 23 8.41 29.32 -11.03
CA THR A 23 7.88 28.68 -9.80
C THR A 23 6.42 29.02 -9.52
N ALA A 24 5.85 29.98 -10.26
CA ALA A 24 4.52 30.57 -10.04
C ALA A 24 4.29 31.06 -8.59
N LEU A 25 5.38 31.37 -7.85
CA LEU A 25 5.30 31.88 -6.49
C LEU A 25 5.08 33.39 -6.49
N SER A 26 4.35 33.87 -5.49
CA SER A 26 4.40 35.29 -5.15
C SER A 26 5.73 35.64 -4.50
N LYS A 27 6.17 36.89 -4.66
CA LYS A 27 7.41 37.39 -4.04
C LYS A 27 7.42 37.23 -2.52
N SER A 28 6.27 37.41 -1.86
CA SER A 28 6.13 37.20 -0.42
C SER A 28 6.29 35.73 -0.01
N MET A 29 5.76 34.81 -0.82
CA MET A 29 5.90 33.37 -0.59
C MET A 29 7.33 32.89 -0.82
N LEU A 30 8.01 33.41 -1.86
CA LEU A 30 9.42 33.13 -2.10
C LEU A 30 10.27 33.49 -0.88
N TYR A 31 10.16 34.72 -0.38
CA TYR A 31 10.90 35.13 0.82
C TYR A 31 10.51 34.34 2.07
N LYS A 32 9.24 33.94 2.21
CA LYS A 32 8.81 33.06 3.30
C LYS A 32 9.51 31.71 3.23
N LEU A 33 9.57 31.09 2.05
CA LEU A 33 10.23 29.79 1.86
C LEU A 33 11.74 29.88 2.05
N MET A 34 12.37 30.97 1.62
CA MET A 34 13.79 31.23 1.89
C MET A 34 14.07 31.33 3.39
N ARG A 35 13.27 32.09 4.15
CA ARG A 35 13.40 32.18 5.62
C ARG A 35 13.18 30.85 6.35
N GLN A 36 12.53 29.88 5.70
CA GLN A 36 12.27 28.56 6.25
C GLN A 36 13.28 27.51 5.78
N ASP A 37 14.33 27.90 5.04
CA ASP A 37 15.28 26.99 4.38
C ASP A 37 14.60 25.97 3.45
N ARG A 38 13.43 26.33 2.90
CA ARG A 38 12.62 25.49 1.99
C ARG A 38 12.73 25.91 0.52
N PHE A 39 13.60 26.86 0.21
CA PHE A 39 13.87 27.35 -1.15
C PHE A 39 15.38 27.63 -1.31
N PRO A 40 15.97 27.40 -2.50
CA PRO A 40 17.39 27.70 -2.74
C PRO A 40 17.74 29.15 -2.41
N HIS A 41 18.92 29.36 -1.83
CA HIS A 41 19.37 30.71 -1.52
C HIS A 41 19.93 31.40 -2.76
N PRO A 42 19.66 32.70 -2.95
CA PRO A 42 20.20 33.45 -4.07
C PRO A 42 21.71 33.65 -3.96
N THR A 43 22.38 33.66 -5.10
CA THR A 43 23.78 34.08 -5.27
C THR A 43 23.83 35.55 -5.72
N PRO A 44 24.71 36.38 -5.16
CA PRO A 44 24.93 37.75 -5.63
C PRO A 44 25.44 37.76 -7.08
N MET A 45 24.81 38.55 -7.95
CA MET A 45 25.29 38.78 -9.33
C MET A 45 26.00 40.14 -9.46
N SER A 46 25.61 41.13 -8.65
CA SER A 46 26.26 42.44 -8.53
C SER A 46 25.92 43.09 -7.18
N ASN A 47 26.43 44.29 -6.90
CA ASN A 47 26.10 45.06 -5.69
C ASN A 47 24.60 45.34 -5.49
N ARG A 48 23.78 45.23 -6.54
CA ARG A 48 22.33 45.52 -6.48
C ARG A 48 21.45 44.39 -7.01
N SER A 49 22.02 43.29 -7.48
CA SER A 49 21.25 42.20 -8.09
C SER A 49 21.65 40.84 -7.53
N ILE A 50 20.62 40.00 -7.35
CA ILE A 50 20.73 38.62 -6.89
C ILE A 50 20.07 37.70 -7.91
N GLY A 51 20.57 36.47 -8.03
CA GLY A 51 20.05 35.46 -8.94
C GLY A 51 20.18 34.06 -8.36
N TRP A 52 19.63 33.07 -9.04
CA TRP A 52 19.68 31.67 -8.63
C TRP A 52 20.32 30.85 -9.72
N PHE A 53 21.10 29.83 -9.36
CA PHE A 53 21.50 28.84 -10.35
C PHE A 53 20.24 28.15 -10.89
N GLU A 54 20.13 28.09 -12.21
CA GLU A 54 19.00 27.47 -12.90
C GLU A 54 18.82 26.01 -12.45
N ALA A 55 19.93 25.28 -12.29
CA ALA A 55 19.92 23.90 -11.81
C ALA A 55 19.32 23.76 -10.40
N ASP A 56 19.56 24.71 -9.49
CA ASP A 56 19.00 24.65 -8.13
C ASP A 56 17.49 24.85 -8.16
N ILE A 57 16.99 25.73 -9.04
CA ILE A 57 15.56 25.96 -9.23
C ILE A 57 14.89 24.75 -9.89
N GLU A 58 15.52 24.17 -10.91
CA GLU A 58 15.03 22.95 -11.57
C GLU A 58 14.98 21.78 -10.59
N ASN A 59 16.05 21.55 -9.84
CA ASN A 59 16.09 20.51 -8.81
C ASN A 59 15.02 20.72 -7.74
N TRP A 60 14.78 21.96 -7.31
CA TRP A 60 13.72 22.29 -6.36
C TRP A 60 12.32 22.01 -6.94
N LEU A 61 12.09 22.37 -8.22
CA LEU A 61 10.83 22.08 -8.92
C LEU A 61 10.61 20.58 -9.08
N GLN A 62 11.63 19.82 -9.47
CA GLN A 62 11.57 18.36 -9.60
C GLN A 62 11.34 17.68 -8.26
N ALA A 63 12.03 18.11 -7.19
CA ALA A 63 11.79 17.61 -5.84
C ALA A 63 10.35 17.90 -5.39
N ARG A 64 9.81 19.09 -5.69
CA ARG A 64 8.41 19.40 -5.41
C ARG A 64 7.44 18.60 -6.25
N LYS A 65 7.73 18.36 -7.53
CA LYS A 65 6.91 17.52 -8.41
C LYS A 65 6.89 16.08 -7.93
N ALA A 66 8.04 15.52 -7.52
CA ALA A 66 8.13 14.20 -6.94
C ALA A 66 7.36 14.12 -5.61
N VAL A 67 7.55 15.08 -4.70
CA VAL A 67 6.78 15.14 -3.44
C VAL A 67 5.29 15.32 -3.71
N HIS A 68 4.90 16.13 -4.69
CA HIS A 68 3.50 16.33 -5.08
C HIS A 68 2.90 15.07 -5.71
N GLN A 69 3.63 14.37 -6.58
CA GLN A 69 3.22 13.10 -7.16
C GLN A 69 3.12 11.99 -6.11
N VAL A 70 4.05 11.91 -5.16
CA VAL A 70 3.98 11.02 -4.00
C VAL A 70 2.79 11.38 -3.10
N ASN A 71 2.49 12.67 -2.94
CA ASN A 71 1.33 13.13 -2.17
C ASN A 71 0.00 12.92 -2.89
N LEU A 72 -0.01 12.84 -4.21
CA LEU A 72 -1.18 12.55 -5.05
C LEU A 72 -1.37 11.05 -5.29
N ALA A 73 -0.31 10.25 -5.18
CA ALA A 73 -0.36 8.81 -5.32
C ALA A 73 -1.00 8.21 -4.05
N LEU A 74 -2.13 7.52 -4.25
CA LEU A 74 -2.75 6.73 -3.21
C LEU A 74 -1.79 5.61 -2.77
N PRO A 75 -1.70 5.29 -1.46
CA PRO A 75 -0.80 4.25 -0.98
C PRO A 75 -1.22 2.90 -1.57
N LEU A 76 -0.23 2.12 -1.99
CA LEU A 76 -0.43 0.75 -2.43
C LEU A 76 -0.53 -0.16 -1.21
N VAL A 77 -1.72 -0.69 -0.96
CA VAL A 77 -2.03 -1.53 0.19
C VAL A 77 -2.17 -2.98 -0.26
N TYR A 78 -1.45 -3.86 0.41
CA TYR A 78 -1.62 -5.30 0.32
C TYR A 78 -2.40 -5.79 1.54
N MET A 79 -3.53 -6.46 1.31
CA MET A 79 -4.29 -7.10 2.38
C MET A 79 -3.78 -8.52 2.57
N ALA A 80 -3.14 -8.81 3.70
CA ALA A 80 -2.71 -10.15 4.05
C ALA A 80 -3.90 -10.93 4.65
N GLY A 81 -4.11 -12.17 4.21
CA GLY A 81 -5.33 -12.93 4.50
C GLY A 81 -5.37 -14.31 3.81
N ARG A 82 -6.32 -15.20 4.19
CA ARG A 82 -6.13 -16.67 4.14
C ARG A 82 -5.79 -17.30 2.78
N MET A 83 -4.56 -17.78 2.63
CA MET A 83 -4.18 -18.85 1.67
C MET A 83 -4.45 -20.25 2.28
N GLY A 84 -5.67 -20.79 2.12
CA GLY A 84 -6.04 -22.14 2.60
C GLY A 84 -7.40 -22.25 3.30
N GLY A 85 -8.27 -23.14 2.80
CA GLY A 85 -9.56 -23.53 3.41
C GLY A 85 -9.42 -24.71 4.38
N PRO A 86 -10.47 -25.03 5.16
CA PRO A 86 -10.38 -26.06 6.19
C PRO A 86 -10.16 -27.45 5.56
N ALA A 87 -9.40 -28.30 6.26
CA ALA A 87 -9.08 -29.66 5.84
C ALA A 87 -10.31 -30.58 5.70
N ASP A 88 -11.48 -30.13 6.16
CA ASP A 88 -12.71 -30.93 6.27
C ASP A 88 -13.76 -30.69 5.17
N HIS A 89 -13.40 -29.99 4.07
CA HIS A 89 -14.29 -29.65 2.95
C HIS A 89 -15.58 -28.90 3.35
N LYS A 90 -15.73 -28.46 4.60
CA LYS A 90 -16.87 -27.63 4.97
C LYS A 90 -16.65 -26.26 4.40
N LYS A 91 -17.59 -25.82 3.55
CA LYS A 91 -17.67 -24.41 3.16
C LYS A 91 -17.74 -23.60 4.45
N PRO A 92 -16.76 -22.74 4.80
CA PRO A 92 -17.04 -21.68 5.74
C PRO A 92 -18.29 -20.96 5.25
N GLY A 93 -19.22 -20.65 6.15
CA GLY A 93 -20.51 -20.05 5.79
C GLY A 93 -20.35 -18.95 4.74
N GLY A 94 -21.32 -18.80 3.83
CA GLY A 94 -21.22 -17.93 2.63
C GLY A 94 -20.94 -16.43 2.88
N ASP A 95 -20.69 -16.03 4.13
CA ASP A 95 -20.29 -14.69 4.58
C ASP A 95 -18.77 -14.48 4.60
N PHE A 96 -17.95 -15.52 4.46
CA PHE A 96 -16.48 -15.47 4.59
C PHE A 96 -15.75 -15.32 3.24
N SER A 97 -16.11 -14.32 2.44
CA SER A 97 -15.30 -13.98 1.27
C SER A 97 -15.05 -12.49 1.17
N CYS A 98 -13.78 -12.15 1.06
CA CYS A 98 -13.25 -10.87 0.59
C CYS A 98 -13.73 -10.48 -0.83
N TRP A 99 -14.61 -11.30 -1.42
CA TRP A 99 -15.34 -11.07 -2.65
C TRP A 99 -16.48 -10.05 -2.53
N ARG A 100 -17.20 -9.97 -1.38
CA ARG A 100 -18.27 -8.94 -1.17
C ARG A 100 -17.77 -7.64 -0.56
N ILE A 101 -16.47 -7.59 -0.33
CA ILE A 101 -15.75 -6.64 0.51
C ILE A 101 -15.22 -5.47 -0.33
N PHE A 102 -15.03 -5.73 -1.60
CA PHE A 102 -14.73 -4.76 -2.63
C PHE A 102 -15.70 -5.01 -3.79
N ASP A 103 -16.30 -3.97 -4.37
CA ASP A 103 -17.14 -4.13 -5.58
C ASP A 103 -16.24 -4.42 -6.80
N VAL A 104 -15.67 -5.62 -6.84
CA VAL A 104 -14.83 -6.12 -7.94
C VAL A 104 -15.65 -6.65 -9.12
N SER A 105 -16.98 -6.51 -9.09
CA SER A 105 -17.84 -6.82 -10.24
C SER A 105 -17.54 -5.95 -11.47
N LYS A 106 -16.79 -4.85 -11.27
CA LYS A 106 -16.35 -3.90 -12.31
C LYS A 106 -14.85 -3.97 -12.63
N SER A 107 -14.14 -4.94 -12.08
CA SER A 107 -12.70 -5.09 -12.30
C SER A 107 -12.39 -5.72 -13.66
N ASN A 108 -12.05 -4.90 -14.66
CA ASN A 108 -11.56 -5.34 -15.98
C ASN A 108 -10.12 -5.91 -15.95
N ALA A 109 -9.50 -6.02 -14.77
CA ALA A 109 -8.16 -6.58 -14.58
C ALA A 109 -8.05 -8.09 -14.84
N LEU A 110 -9.18 -8.79 -14.88
CA LEU A 110 -9.26 -10.13 -15.43
C LEU A 110 -9.60 -9.95 -16.90
N GLY A 111 -8.59 -9.73 -17.74
CA GLY A 111 -8.79 -9.68 -19.18
C GLY A 111 -9.50 -10.94 -19.68
N ASP A 112 -10.28 -10.80 -20.75
CA ASP A 112 -10.82 -11.93 -21.51
C ASP A 112 -9.66 -12.78 -22.04
N LEU A 113 -9.34 -13.86 -21.33
CA LEU A 113 -8.16 -14.70 -21.62
C LEU A 113 -8.58 -15.97 -22.38
N GLU A 114 -8.96 -15.79 -23.64
CA GLU A 114 -8.88 -16.82 -24.69
C GLU A 114 -7.48 -16.80 -25.31
N THR A 115 -6.43 -17.10 -24.55
CA THR A 115 -5.15 -17.55 -25.13
C THR A 115 -4.27 -18.16 -24.05
N GLU A 116 -3.95 -19.45 -24.24
CA GLU A 116 -2.92 -20.14 -23.48
C GLU A 116 -1.56 -19.51 -23.82
N SER A 117 -1.01 -18.72 -22.91
CA SER A 117 0.40 -18.31 -22.98
C SER A 117 1.19 -18.94 -21.84
N SER A 118 2.41 -19.35 -22.19
CA SER A 118 3.34 -20.16 -21.43
C SER A 118 3.69 -19.61 -20.04
N GLU A 119 4.11 -20.55 -19.18
CA GLU A 119 4.69 -20.52 -17.82
C GLU A 119 5.43 -19.28 -17.24
N ALA A 120 5.47 -18.10 -17.86
CA ALA A 120 6.33 -17.00 -17.40
C ALA A 120 5.60 -15.86 -16.65
N ASP A 121 4.38 -15.48 -16.99
CA ASP A 121 3.86 -14.20 -16.48
C ASP A 121 2.71 -14.40 -15.50
N VAL A 122 3.04 -14.34 -14.20
CA VAL A 122 2.08 -13.80 -13.23
C VAL A 122 1.88 -12.34 -13.62
N LEU A 123 0.92 -12.10 -14.51
CA LEU A 123 0.37 -10.77 -14.77
C LEU A 123 -0.29 -10.33 -13.47
N ILE A 124 0.50 -9.75 -12.55
CA ILE A 124 -0.05 -8.90 -11.50
C ILE A 124 -0.86 -7.85 -12.23
N ALA A 125 -2.19 -7.95 -12.11
CA ALA A 125 -3.05 -6.94 -12.66
C ALA A 125 -2.64 -5.58 -12.09
N PRO A 126 -2.78 -4.49 -12.86
CA PRO A 126 -2.46 -3.17 -12.36
C PRO A 126 -3.22 -2.91 -11.05
N PRO A 127 -2.58 -2.27 -10.04
CA PRO A 127 -3.26 -1.89 -8.83
C PRO A 127 -4.56 -1.14 -9.13
N GLN A 128 -5.61 -1.44 -8.38
CA GLN A 128 -6.92 -0.79 -8.56
C GLN A 128 -7.17 0.21 -7.44
N GLU A 129 -7.70 1.38 -7.77
CA GLU A 129 -8.17 2.31 -6.75
C GLU A 129 -9.40 1.74 -6.05
N MET A 130 -9.37 1.74 -4.72
CA MET A 130 -10.42 1.21 -3.85
C MET A 130 -10.71 2.20 -2.73
N VAL A 131 -11.83 1.97 -2.04
CA VAL A 131 -12.23 2.70 -0.83
C VAL A 131 -12.43 1.69 0.29
N PHE A 132 -11.90 1.97 1.48
CA PHE A 132 -12.18 1.13 2.64
C PHE A 132 -13.68 1.14 2.96
N HIS A 133 -14.26 -0.04 3.17
CA HIS A 133 -15.69 -0.21 3.40
C HIS A 133 -16.22 0.73 4.51
N GLY A 134 -17.29 1.47 4.23
CA GLY A 134 -17.90 2.38 5.20
C GLY A 134 -17.08 3.64 5.52
N THR A 135 -16.01 3.91 4.76
CA THR A 135 -15.15 5.08 4.94
C THR A 135 -15.05 5.91 3.65
N ARG A 136 -14.27 7.00 3.70
CA ARG A 136 -13.90 7.83 2.54
C ARG A 136 -12.40 7.74 2.22
N THR A 137 -11.73 6.73 2.74
CA THR A 137 -10.28 6.55 2.61
C THR A 137 -9.97 5.76 1.35
N ARG A 138 -9.30 6.39 0.39
CA ARG A 138 -8.92 5.78 -0.89
C ARG A 138 -7.52 5.16 -0.82
N PHE A 139 -7.31 4.09 -1.56
CA PHE A 139 -6.02 3.41 -1.64
C PHE A 139 -5.90 2.62 -2.95
N MET A 140 -4.67 2.28 -3.36
CA MET A 140 -4.45 1.32 -4.45
C MET A 140 -4.36 -0.09 -3.87
N TYR A 141 -5.13 -1.03 -4.38
CA TYR A 141 -5.14 -2.42 -3.91
C TYR A 141 -4.16 -3.28 -4.71
N SER A 142 -3.32 -4.04 -4.01
CA SER A 142 -2.25 -4.86 -4.59
C SER A 142 -2.30 -6.33 -4.23
N GLY A 143 -3.36 -6.83 -3.61
CA GLY A 143 -3.46 -8.24 -3.24
C GLY A 143 -4.25 -8.49 -1.96
N PRO A 144 -4.58 -9.77 -1.70
CA PRO A 144 -3.83 -10.94 -2.19
C PRO A 144 -4.25 -11.43 -3.59
N TRP A 145 -3.35 -12.17 -4.26
CA TRP A 145 -3.44 -12.55 -5.69
C TRP A 145 -4.01 -13.96 -5.92
N LYS A 146 -4.79 -14.09 -7.01
CA LYS A 146 -5.39 -15.34 -7.47
C LYS A 146 -4.40 -16.13 -8.34
N ALA A 147 -4.21 -17.42 -8.09
CA ALA A 147 -3.88 -18.37 -9.15
C ALA A 147 -5.19 -18.94 -9.73
N ARG A 148 -5.26 -19.18 -11.04
CA ARG A 148 -6.45 -19.77 -11.69
C ARG A 148 -6.56 -21.23 -11.25
N GLY A 149 -7.42 -21.50 -10.26
CA GLY A 149 -7.73 -22.81 -9.71
C GLY A 149 -9.23 -22.92 -9.44
N SER A 150 -9.78 -24.11 -9.68
CA SER A 150 -11.21 -24.43 -9.81
C SER A 150 -12.17 -23.76 -8.81
N ASP A 151 -13.07 -22.95 -9.36
CA ASP A 151 -14.50 -22.85 -9.02
C ASP A 151 -14.99 -22.53 -7.61
N HIS A 152 -14.30 -21.78 -6.74
CA HIS A 152 -14.89 -21.53 -5.39
C HIS A 152 -14.85 -20.11 -4.80
N GLY A 153 -14.81 -19.01 -5.56
CA GLY A 153 -15.28 -17.70 -5.06
C GLY A 153 -14.62 -17.07 -3.81
N TYR A 154 -13.55 -17.67 -3.27
CA TYR A 154 -12.71 -17.10 -2.21
C TYR A 154 -11.65 -16.18 -2.86
N MET A 155 -11.20 -15.06 -2.24
CA MET A 155 -10.03 -14.32 -2.82
C MET A 155 -8.72 -15.12 -2.73
N HIS A 156 -8.78 -16.37 -2.28
CA HIS A 156 -7.67 -17.30 -2.31
C HIS A 156 -8.18 -18.63 -2.86
N GLY A 157 -8.43 -18.69 -4.17
CA GLY A 157 -8.83 -19.91 -4.87
C GLY A 157 -7.79 -21.05 -4.83
N VAL A 158 -6.73 -20.87 -4.03
CA VAL A 158 -5.71 -21.87 -3.75
C VAL A 158 -5.85 -22.33 -2.31
N THR A 159 -6.02 -23.63 -2.14
CA THR A 159 -6.08 -24.32 -0.86
C THR A 159 -4.90 -25.28 -0.72
N SER A 160 -4.73 -25.91 0.44
CA SER A 160 -3.79 -27.02 0.62
C SER A 160 -4.07 -28.20 -0.32
N CYS A 161 -5.30 -28.31 -0.86
CA CYS A 161 -5.70 -29.32 -1.83
C CYS A 161 -5.50 -28.88 -3.29
N SER A 162 -5.04 -27.64 -3.54
CA SER A 162 -4.82 -27.15 -4.90
C SER A 162 -3.53 -27.72 -5.50
N PRO A 163 -3.43 -27.85 -6.84
CA PRO A 163 -2.21 -28.32 -7.47
C PRO A 163 -1.00 -27.41 -7.20
N ASP A 164 0.20 -27.99 -7.12
CA ASP A 164 1.46 -27.27 -6.85
C ASP A 164 1.68 -26.06 -7.76
N ARG A 165 1.30 -26.16 -9.04
CA ARG A 165 1.40 -25.04 -9.99
C ARG A 165 0.58 -23.82 -9.52
N ALA A 166 -0.63 -24.04 -9.00
CA ALA A 166 -1.49 -22.98 -8.50
C ALA A 166 -0.95 -22.41 -7.18
N GLN A 167 -0.47 -23.27 -6.28
CA GLN A 167 0.18 -22.84 -5.04
C GLN A 167 1.41 -21.97 -5.30
N ASN A 168 2.29 -22.41 -6.21
CA ASN A 168 3.49 -21.67 -6.61
C ASN A 168 3.16 -20.32 -7.27
N ALA A 169 2.14 -20.26 -8.13
CA ALA A 169 1.72 -19.01 -8.76
C ALA A 169 1.18 -18.01 -7.73
N ALA A 170 0.35 -18.46 -6.79
CA ALA A 170 -0.18 -17.60 -5.74
C ALA A 170 0.91 -17.12 -4.76
N TYR A 171 1.86 -18.00 -4.41
CA TYR A 171 3.04 -17.63 -3.62
C TYR A 171 3.88 -16.53 -4.31
N ARG A 172 4.21 -16.69 -5.60
CA ARG A 172 4.95 -15.68 -6.36
C ARG A 172 4.18 -14.36 -6.45
N GLY A 173 2.87 -14.42 -6.69
CA GLY A 173 1.99 -13.25 -6.72
C GLY A 173 1.98 -12.51 -5.38
N ALA A 174 1.90 -13.24 -4.25
CA ALA A 174 1.96 -12.65 -2.92
C ALA A 174 3.30 -11.93 -2.66
N LEU A 175 4.43 -12.57 -2.94
CA LEU A 175 5.76 -11.94 -2.77
C LEU A 175 5.90 -10.67 -3.60
N GLN A 176 5.48 -10.70 -4.86
CA GLN A 176 5.60 -9.56 -5.76
C GLN A 176 4.60 -8.45 -5.39
N GLY A 177 3.37 -8.78 -4.97
CA GLY A 177 2.39 -7.82 -4.43
C GLY A 177 2.92 -7.10 -3.18
N ILE A 178 3.42 -7.86 -2.20
CA ILE A 178 4.02 -7.31 -0.97
C ILE A 178 5.26 -6.44 -1.30
N SER A 179 6.11 -6.89 -2.23
CA SER A 179 7.30 -6.12 -2.62
C SER A 179 6.97 -4.74 -3.20
N ARG A 180 5.82 -4.60 -3.86
CA ARG A 180 5.36 -3.34 -4.46
C ARG A 180 4.60 -2.48 -3.46
N ALA A 181 3.91 -3.07 -2.50
CA ALA A 181 3.09 -2.36 -1.53
C ALA A 181 3.89 -1.35 -0.71
N ASP A 182 3.22 -0.27 -0.32
CA ASP A 182 3.67 0.69 0.68
C ASP A 182 3.29 0.21 2.09
N VAL A 183 2.11 -0.39 2.20
CA VAL A 183 1.51 -0.86 3.46
C VAL A 183 0.99 -2.29 3.31
N VAL A 184 1.24 -3.13 4.31
CA VAL A 184 0.62 -4.44 4.47
C VAL A 184 -0.34 -4.40 5.64
N VAL A 185 -1.59 -4.82 5.42
CA VAL A 185 -2.62 -4.92 6.46
C VAL A 185 -2.97 -6.39 6.67
N ALA A 186 -2.69 -6.93 7.84
CA ALA A 186 -3.03 -8.29 8.22
C ALA A 186 -4.19 -8.30 9.23
N TYR A 187 -5.25 -9.04 8.94
CA TYR A 187 -6.33 -9.32 9.89
C TYR A 187 -6.22 -10.77 10.37
N LEU A 188 -5.90 -10.95 11.66
CA LEU A 188 -5.73 -12.24 12.30
C LEU A 188 -6.99 -12.59 13.09
N GLU A 189 -7.68 -13.63 12.66
CA GLU A 189 -8.89 -14.16 13.32
C GLU A 189 -8.77 -15.63 13.75
N ASP A 190 -7.68 -16.29 13.35
CA ASP A 190 -7.41 -17.71 13.55
C ASP A 190 -5.94 -17.89 13.99
N LEU A 191 -5.66 -18.86 14.86
CA LEU A 191 -4.29 -19.22 15.23
C LEU A 191 -3.55 -19.94 14.09
N GLU A 192 -4.28 -20.53 13.14
CA GLU A 192 -3.72 -21.22 11.96
C GLU A 192 -3.44 -20.27 10.78
N ALA A 193 -3.26 -18.97 11.05
CA ALA A 193 -2.97 -17.96 10.04
C ALA A 193 -1.52 -18.02 9.47
N TYR A 194 -0.91 -19.21 9.40
CA TYR A 194 0.51 -19.41 9.10
C TYR A 194 0.99 -18.67 7.84
N GLY A 195 0.21 -18.74 6.74
CA GLY A 195 0.53 -18.02 5.51
C GLY A 195 0.58 -16.51 5.72
N THR A 196 -0.38 -15.95 6.44
CA THR A 196 -0.43 -14.53 6.79
C THR A 196 0.73 -14.12 7.71
N LEU A 197 1.20 -15.00 8.59
CA LEU A 197 2.40 -14.73 9.39
C LEU A 197 3.67 -14.65 8.53
N VAL A 198 3.77 -15.50 7.50
CA VAL A 198 4.86 -15.43 6.51
C VAL A 198 4.79 -14.11 5.73
N GLU A 199 3.59 -13.69 5.31
CA GLU A 199 3.37 -12.41 4.63
C GLU A 199 3.81 -11.22 5.51
N VAL A 200 3.44 -11.22 6.80
CA VAL A 200 3.86 -10.21 7.78
C VAL A 200 5.38 -10.18 7.94
N GLY A 201 6.01 -11.34 8.11
CA GLY A 201 7.47 -11.45 8.24
C GLY A 201 8.20 -10.94 7.00
N TYR A 202 7.75 -11.34 5.80
CA TYR A 202 8.32 -10.89 4.54
C TYR A 202 8.13 -9.38 4.32
N ALA A 203 6.94 -8.84 4.64
CA ALA A 203 6.68 -7.41 4.58
C ALA A 203 7.64 -6.61 5.47
N ARG A 204 7.86 -7.09 6.70
CA ARG A 204 8.78 -6.46 7.64
C ARG A 204 10.22 -6.51 7.14
N ALA A 205 10.67 -7.66 6.63
CA ALA A 205 12.00 -7.82 6.06
C ALA A 205 12.22 -6.93 4.82
N ALA A 206 11.17 -6.71 4.02
CA ALA A 206 11.18 -5.82 2.85
C ALA A 206 11.00 -4.33 3.20
N GLY A 207 11.02 -3.96 4.49
CA GLY A 207 10.93 -2.57 4.95
C GLY A 207 9.56 -1.93 4.73
N LYS A 208 8.49 -2.74 4.64
CA LYS A 208 7.12 -2.24 4.45
C LYS A 208 6.52 -1.84 5.79
N LYS A 209 5.59 -0.87 5.76
CA LYS A 209 4.77 -0.57 6.94
C LYS A 209 3.76 -1.69 7.15
N VAL A 210 3.65 -2.20 8.37
CA VAL A 210 2.76 -3.32 8.69
C VAL A 210 1.72 -2.92 9.73
N ILE A 211 0.45 -3.18 9.42
CA ILE A 211 -0.67 -3.08 10.35
C ILE A 211 -1.13 -4.50 10.65
N VAL A 212 -1.17 -4.89 11.92
CA VAL A 212 -1.76 -6.15 12.38
C VAL A 212 -3.01 -5.84 13.18
N ILE A 213 -4.13 -6.46 12.81
CA ILE A 213 -5.41 -6.32 13.49
C ILE A 213 -5.81 -7.69 14.01
N THR A 214 -6.12 -7.81 15.30
CA THR A 214 -6.51 -9.07 15.94
C THR A 214 -7.99 -9.08 16.28
N SER A 215 -8.69 -10.13 15.86
CA SER A 215 -10.10 -10.39 16.19
C SER A 215 -10.28 -10.75 17.66
N PRO A 216 -11.38 -10.36 18.31
CA PRO A 216 -11.71 -10.83 19.66
C PRO A 216 -11.91 -12.35 19.72
N ALA A 217 -12.17 -13.01 18.58
CA ALA A 217 -12.27 -14.47 18.50
C ALA A 217 -11.02 -15.19 19.01
N LEU A 218 -9.83 -14.58 18.87
CA LEU A 218 -8.55 -15.13 19.35
C LEU A 218 -8.46 -15.21 20.89
N HIS A 219 -9.35 -14.52 21.61
CA HIS A 219 -9.38 -14.48 23.08
C HIS A 219 -10.49 -15.36 23.68
N LYS A 220 -11.29 -16.06 22.86
CA LYS A 220 -12.42 -16.88 23.33
C LYS A 220 -11.98 -18.32 23.64
N PRO A 221 -12.54 -18.98 24.67
CA PRO A 221 -12.24 -20.38 24.97
C PRO A 221 -12.47 -21.31 23.76
N PRO A 222 -11.63 -22.34 23.55
CA PRO A 222 -10.60 -22.88 24.46
C PRO A 222 -9.26 -22.13 24.37
N LEU A 223 -9.16 -21.05 23.58
CA LEU A 223 -7.91 -20.32 23.30
C LEU A 223 -7.44 -19.46 24.49
N ASN A 224 -8.25 -19.36 25.55
CA ASN A 224 -8.06 -18.44 26.66
C ASN A 224 -7.10 -19.00 27.72
N ASN A 225 -5.81 -19.07 27.39
CA ASN A 225 -4.74 -19.47 28.32
C ASN A 225 -3.92 -18.25 28.79
N GLY A 226 -4.45 -17.04 28.61
CA GLY A 226 -3.75 -15.81 28.93
C GLY A 226 -2.70 -15.47 27.87
N TRP A 227 -3.03 -14.52 26.99
CA TRP A 227 -2.11 -13.78 26.13
C TRP A 227 -1.23 -14.68 25.19
N SER A 228 -1.53 -14.65 23.89
CA SER A 228 -0.50 -14.48 22.83
C SER A 228 0.58 -15.55 22.52
N SER A 229 0.50 -16.84 22.90
CA SER A 229 1.71 -17.71 22.86
C SER A 229 2.44 -17.83 21.50
N GLU A 230 1.76 -17.80 20.35
CA GLU A 230 2.46 -17.93 19.04
C GLU A 230 2.33 -16.69 18.13
N LEU A 231 1.33 -15.82 18.32
CA LEU A 231 1.12 -14.64 17.46
C LEU A 231 1.88 -13.39 17.93
N TRP A 232 2.41 -13.39 19.16
CA TRP A 232 3.11 -12.23 19.72
C TRP A 232 4.25 -11.73 18.82
N PHE A 233 4.94 -12.64 18.12
CA PHE A 233 6.05 -12.27 17.24
C PHE A 233 5.56 -11.43 16.05
N ALA A 234 4.46 -11.84 15.41
CA ALA A 234 3.85 -11.08 14.32
C ALA A 234 3.31 -9.73 14.81
N ILE A 235 2.72 -9.68 16.01
CA ILE A 235 2.27 -8.43 16.64
C ILE A 235 3.45 -7.49 16.88
N ARG A 236 4.59 -7.99 17.36
CA ARG A 236 5.81 -7.20 17.56
C ARG A 236 6.48 -6.76 16.27
N ALA A 237 6.27 -7.49 15.17
CA ALA A 237 6.74 -7.11 13.85
C ALA A 237 5.93 -5.96 13.22
N ALA A 238 4.72 -5.70 13.72
CA ALA A 238 3.85 -4.64 13.21
C ALA A 238 4.29 -3.24 13.64
N ASP A 239 4.14 -2.26 12.76
CA ASP A 239 4.27 -0.85 13.09
C ASP A 239 3.02 -0.32 13.83
N ARG A 240 1.87 -0.95 13.60
CA ARG A 240 0.62 -0.70 14.34
C ARG A 240 -0.07 -2.03 14.63
N HIS A 241 -0.34 -2.31 15.90
CA HIS A 241 -1.23 -3.39 16.34
C HIS A 241 -2.55 -2.81 16.84
N ILE A 242 -3.67 -3.39 16.39
CA ILE A 242 -5.01 -2.99 16.78
C ILE A 242 -5.76 -4.23 17.25
N GLU A 243 -6.17 -4.24 18.51
CA GLU A 243 -7.06 -5.27 19.03
C GLU A 243 -8.51 -4.79 18.89
N LEU A 244 -9.33 -5.60 18.22
CA LEU A 244 -10.74 -5.28 18.06
C LEU A 244 -11.52 -5.57 19.35
N PRO A 245 -12.46 -4.70 19.75
CA PRO A 245 -13.29 -4.93 20.92
C PRO A 245 -14.18 -6.16 20.75
N ASP A 246 -14.38 -6.93 21.83
CA ASP A 246 -15.38 -8.00 21.87
C ASP A 246 -16.74 -7.41 22.26
N HIS A 247 -17.65 -7.35 21.29
CA HIS A 247 -19.03 -6.93 21.53
C HIS A 247 -19.95 -8.16 21.56
N PRO A 248 -20.78 -8.33 22.62
CA PRO A 248 -21.71 -9.44 22.70
C PRO A 248 -22.64 -9.49 21.48
N GLY A 249 -22.70 -10.64 20.83
CA GLY A 249 -23.55 -10.86 19.65
C GLY A 249 -22.96 -10.39 18.32
N SER A 250 -21.75 -9.82 18.30
CA SER A 250 -21.11 -9.41 17.04
C SER A 250 -20.73 -10.60 16.16
N THR A 251 -21.06 -10.47 14.89
CA THR A 251 -20.76 -11.41 13.82
C THR A 251 -19.34 -11.22 13.30
N SER A 252 -18.77 -12.26 12.66
CA SER A 252 -17.47 -12.14 12.00
C SER A 252 -17.44 -11.05 10.92
N LYS A 253 -18.57 -10.82 10.25
CA LYS A 253 -18.73 -9.74 9.27
C LYS A 253 -18.57 -8.36 9.90
N GLU A 254 -19.13 -8.14 11.08
CA GLU A 254 -19.01 -6.86 11.81
C GLU A 254 -17.58 -6.63 12.31
N HIS A 255 -16.92 -7.66 12.87
CA HIS A 255 -15.51 -7.55 13.25
C HIS A 255 -14.62 -7.22 12.05
N TRP A 256 -14.89 -7.83 10.90
CA TRP A 256 -14.17 -7.54 9.67
C TRP A 256 -14.38 -6.09 9.17
N GLN A 257 -15.62 -5.58 9.22
CA GLN A 257 -15.92 -4.19 8.85
C GLN A 257 -15.21 -3.22 9.78
N LEU A 258 -15.17 -3.54 11.07
CA LEU A 258 -14.44 -2.77 12.06
C LEU A 258 -12.93 -2.80 11.81
N ALA A 259 -12.35 -3.95 11.45
CA ALA A 259 -10.95 -4.07 11.06
C ALA A 259 -10.62 -3.11 9.90
N HIS A 260 -11.49 -3.03 8.89
CA HIS A 260 -11.28 -2.15 7.74
C HIS A 260 -11.38 -0.68 8.12
N ALA A 261 -12.33 -0.32 8.98
CA ALA A 261 -12.40 1.05 9.50
C ALA A 261 -11.13 1.43 10.27
N GLN A 262 -10.59 0.53 11.10
CA GLN A 262 -9.37 0.76 11.86
C GLN A 262 -8.12 0.85 10.98
N ALA A 263 -8.01 0.00 9.96
CA ALA A 263 -6.97 0.09 8.94
C ALA A 263 -7.05 1.44 8.19
N ALA A 264 -8.25 1.86 7.80
CA ALA A 264 -8.47 3.13 7.13
C ALA A 264 -8.01 4.33 7.97
N VAL A 265 -8.33 4.35 9.26
CA VAL A 265 -7.88 5.40 10.20
C VAL A 265 -6.36 5.47 10.24
N THR A 266 -5.69 4.32 10.36
CA THR A 266 -4.22 4.24 10.40
C THR A 266 -3.60 4.69 9.06
N ILE A 267 -4.22 4.35 7.94
CA ILE A 267 -3.76 4.78 6.62
C ILE A 267 -3.93 6.28 6.43
N VAL A 268 -5.01 6.88 6.91
CA VAL A 268 -5.19 8.34 6.89
C VAL A 268 -4.12 9.03 7.76
N GLU A 269 -3.79 8.45 8.92
CA GLU A 269 -2.71 8.95 9.79
C GLU A 269 -1.36 8.96 9.05
N TRP A 270 -1.05 7.90 8.30
CA TRP A 270 0.21 7.78 7.56
C TRP A 270 0.23 8.49 6.20
N TYR A 271 -0.93 8.62 5.56
CA TYR A 271 -1.12 9.16 4.21
C TYR A 271 -2.36 10.08 4.20
N PRO A 272 -2.26 11.32 4.72
CA PRO A 272 -3.43 12.20 4.92
C PRO A 272 -4.21 12.57 3.65
N ASN A 273 -3.56 12.53 2.48
CA ASN A 273 -4.18 12.88 1.19
C ASN A 273 -5.14 11.81 0.64
N THR A 274 -5.28 10.67 1.35
CA THR A 274 -6.19 9.57 0.99
C THR A 274 -7.67 9.87 1.27
N MET A 275 -7.96 10.88 2.08
CA MET A 275 -9.33 11.29 2.43
C MET A 275 -10.01 12.03 1.27
N VAL A 276 -11.19 11.58 0.89
CA VAL A 276 -12.06 12.37 -0.01
C VAL A 276 -12.81 13.41 0.81
N TYR A 277 -12.45 14.67 0.65
CA TYR A 277 -13.26 15.79 1.10
C TYR A 277 -14.43 15.98 0.12
N THR A 278 -15.66 15.87 0.60
CA THR A 278 -16.82 16.30 -0.18
C THR A 278 -16.76 17.81 -0.33
N THR A 279 -16.61 18.29 -1.58
CA THR A 279 -16.88 19.68 -1.98
C THR A 279 -18.36 19.99 -1.88
#